data_AF-A0A7X7BXB7-F1
#
_entry.id   AF-A0A7X7BXB7-F1
#
_cell.length_a   1.000
_cell.length_b   1.000
_cell.length_c   1.000
_cell.angle_alpha   90.00
_cell.angle_beta   90.00
_cell.angle_gamma   90.00
#
_symmetry.space_group_name_H-M   'P 1'
#
loop_
_entity.id
_entity.type
_entity.pdbx_description
1 polymer ?
#
loop_
_entity_poly.entity_id
_entity_poly.type
_entity_poly.pdbx_seq_one_letter_code
_entity_poly.pdbx_strand_id
1 'polypeptide(L)'
;MKTTFNKAFLAKDCDIIKVPRLQRDYVQGTNTGVKEGFCQSIISAIDKDNRIPMDLNFVYGLHENQYFIPIDGQQRLTTLWILHLYIHSRSSSIDEICQFQYFTRDSARLFCDAIRLHLRDICHKDTLNIEDQKWYYDSWSKDTTVVGIIATLTYFHDAWKSKEVSFFDEAWKFVYEQLHSLILDMQRNKKAEIFKEAVSTDEAPDYLQVISEPM
;
A
#
# COMPACT_ATOMS: atom_id res chain seq x y z
N MET A 1 -22.32 17.90 14.00
CA MET A 1 -22.09 16.50 14.45
C MET A 1 -20.71 16.11 13.96
N LYS A 2 -19.75 15.88 14.87
CA LYS A 2 -18.34 15.62 14.54
C LYS A 2 -18.21 14.14 14.18
N THR A 3 -17.91 13.86 12.92
CA THR A 3 -17.65 12.49 12.46
C THR A 3 -16.14 12.31 12.37
N THR A 4 -15.61 11.46 13.24
CA THR A 4 -14.20 11.07 13.27
C THR A 4 -13.94 9.99 12.23
N PHE A 5 -12.72 9.99 11.69
CA PHE A 5 -12.16 9.18 10.61
C PHE A 5 -12.19 7.64 10.76
N ASN A 6 -12.94 7.10 11.71
CA ASN A 6 -13.02 5.65 11.99
C ASN A 6 -13.59 4.81 10.83
N LYS A 7 -13.88 5.39 9.66
CA LYS A 7 -14.69 4.80 8.60
C LYS A 7 -13.96 4.45 7.31
N ALA A 8 -12.76 4.99 7.08
CA ALA A 8 -12.04 4.88 5.82
C ALA A 8 -11.39 3.52 5.54
N PHE A 9 -10.75 2.93 6.56
CA PHE A 9 -9.91 1.73 6.42
C PHE A 9 -10.57 0.46 6.94
N LEU A 10 -11.85 0.56 7.32
CA LEU A 10 -12.61 -0.47 8.01
C LEU A 10 -13.96 -0.61 7.36
N ALA A 11 -14.29 -1.84 6.97
CA ALA A 11 -15.57 -2.23 6.42
C ALA A 11 -16.77 -1.55 7.09
N LYS A 12 -17.19 -0.43 6.49
CA LYS A 12 -18.59 -0.04 6.23
C LYS A 12 -18.73 1.21 5.35
N ASP A 13 -17.68 2.02 5.18
CA ASP A 13 -17.65 3.18 4.26
C ASP A 13 -16.26 3.31 3.58
N CYS A 14 -15.83 2.27 2.84
CA CYS A 14 -14.45 2.09 2.37
C CYS A 14 -13.90 3.25 1.52
N ASP A 15 -12.84 3.92 2.00
CA ASP A 15 -12.05 4.81 1.16
C ASP A 15 -11.12 3.97 0.26
N ILE A 16 -11.31 4.06 -1.05
CA ILE A 16 -10.48 3.39 -2.04
C ILE A 16 -9.18 4.16 -2.19
N ILE A 17 -8.03 3.51 -1.97
CA ILE A 17 -6.73 4.11 -2.29
C ILE A 17 -6.62 4.18 -3.81
N LYS A 18 -6.61 5.40 -4.34
CA LYS A 18 -6.58 5.66 -5.77
C LYS A 18 -5.24 6.25 -6.16
N VAL A 19 -4.39 5.36 -6.65
CA VAL A 19 -3.04 5.65 -7.08
C VAL A 19 -3.08 6.44 -8.41
N PRO A 20 -2.63 7.71 -8.45
CA PRO A 20 -2.90 8.63 -9.56
C PRO A 20 -2.06 8.32 -10.82
N ARG A 21 -2.46 8.91 -11.96
CA ARG A 21 -1.84 8.70 -13.28
C ARG A 21 -0.35 9.08 -13.34
N LEU A 22 0.04 10.16 -12.66
CA LEU A 22 1.41 10.72 -12.72
C LEU A 22 2.45 9.84 -11.98
N GLN A 23 2.06 8.67 -11.50
CA GLN A 23 2.89 7.80 -10.70
C GLN A 23 3.77 6.88 -11.56
N ARG A 24 5.05 6.83 -11.16
CA ARG A 24 6.04 5.90 -11.72
C ARG A 24 5.74 4.46 -11.31
N ASP A 25 6.25 3.53 -12.12
CA ASP A 25 6.21 2.09 -11.85
C ASP A 25 6.63 1.76 -10.41
N TYR A 26 6.03 0.74 -9.81
CA TYR A 26 6.47 0.23 -8.51
C TYR A 26 7.81 -0.51 -8.64
N VAL A 27 8.89 0.26 -8.70
CA VAL A 27 10.27 -0.24 -8.86
C VAL A 27 10.93 -0.61 -7.53
N GLN A 28 10.41 -0.13 -6.40
CA GLN A 28 10.90 -0.51 -5.07
C GLN A 28 10.87 -2.03 -4.88
N GLY A 29 9.86 -2.73 -5.39
CA GLY A 29 9.78 -4.19 -5.26
C GLY A 29 10.89 -4.97 -6.00
N THR A 30 11.49 -4.38 -7.04
CA THR A 30 12.59 -4.98 -7.80
C THR A 30 13.97 -4.45 -7.40
N ASN A 31 14.04 -3.32 -6.68
CA ASN A 31 15.29 -2.76 -6.17
C ASN A 31 15.65 -3.40 -4.83
N THR A 32 16.58 -4.36 -4.83
CA THR A 32 16.96 -5.14 -3.63
C THR A 32 17.35 -4.27 -2.45
N GLY A 33 18.26 -3.30 -2.61
CA GLY A 33 18.72 -2.47 -1.50
C GLY A 33 17.63 -1.61 -0.85
N VAL A 34 16.74 -1.01 -1.65
CA VAL A 34 15.64 -0.16 -1.14
C VAL A 34 14.49 -1.02 -0.58
N LYS A 35 14.16 -2.13 -1.25
CA LYS A 35 13.18 -3.11 -0.78
C LYS A 35 13.57 -3.66 0.57
N GLU A 36 14.79 -4.19 0.67
CA GLU A 36 15.28 -4.90 1.84
C GLU A 36 15.32 -3.96 3.04
N GLY A 37 15.79 -2.72 2.89
CA GLY A 37 15.79 -1.76 4.00
C GLY A 37 14.39 -1.53 4.61
N PHE A 38 13.40 -1.19 3.78
CA PHE A 38 12.05 -0.90 4.26
C PHE A 38 11.32 -2.17 4.71
N CYS A 39 11.36 -3.24 3.92
CA CYS A 39 10.69 -4.51 4.29
C CYS A 39 11.34 -5.14 5.53
N GLN A 40 12.66 -5.07 5.69
CA GLN A 40 13.34 -5.54 6.89
C GLN A 40 12.96 -4.72 8.12
N SER A 41 12.76 -3.40 7.99
CA SER A 41 12.25 -2.58 9.11
C SER A 41 10.84 -3.00 9.53
N ILE A 42 9.96 -3.30 8.56
CA ILE A 42 8.61 -3.80 8.80
C ILE A 42 8.67 -5.15 9.51
N ILE A 43 9.45 -6.09 8.96
CA ILE A 43 9.61 -7.45 9.51
C ILE A 43 10.13 -7.36 10.95
N SER A 44 11.17 -6.56 11.17
CA SER A 44 11.77 -6.39 12.50
C SER A 44 10.82 -5.74 13.51
N ALA A 45 9.89 -4.90 13.07
CA ALA A 45 8.88 -4.30 13.94
C ALA A 45 7.78 -5.31 14.33
N ILE A 46 7.42 -6.23 13.43
CA ILE A 46 6.37 -7.24 13.65
C ILE A 46 6.90 -8.45 14.44
N ASP A 47 8.11 -8.92 14.13
CA ASP A 47 8.67 -10.17 14.68
C ASP A 47 9.15 -10.09 16.13
N LYS A 48 9.35 -8.88 16.68
CA LYS A 48 9.90 -8.71 18.04
C LYS A 48 8.80 -8.76 19.09
N ASP A 49 9.07 -9.45 20.21
CA ASP A 49 8.18 -9.54 21.37
C ASP A 49 7.79 -8.17 21.95
N ASN A 50 8.67 -7.18 21.85
CA ASN A 50 8.39 -5.76 22.11
C ASN A 50 8.25 -5.01 20.79
N ARG A 51 7.13 -5.22 20.09
CA ARG A 51 6.84 -4.57 18.80
C ARG A 51 7.10 -3.07 18.89
N ILE A 52 8.13 -2.63 18.18
CA ILE A 52 8.55 -1.23 18.15
C ILE A 52 7.59 -0.50 17.21
N PRO A 53 7.14 0.73 17.54
CA PRO A 53 6.36 1.54 16.61
C PRO A 53 7.04 1.58 15.24
N MET A 54 6.26 1.29 14.20
CA MET A 54 6.79 1.26 12.85
C MET A 54 6.90 2.71 12.37
N ASP A 55 8.11 3.20 12.13
CA ASP A 55 8.28 4.49 11.46
C ASP A 55 7.97 4.32 9.97
N LEU A 56 6.67 4.36 9.66
CA LEU A 56 6.14 4.26 8.32
C LEU A 56 6.53 5.46 7.44
N ASN A 57 7.07 6.52 8.05
CA ASN A 57 7.24 7.85 7.49
C ASN A 57 5.92 8.41 6.90
N PHE A 58 5.83 9.73 6.75
CA PHE A 58 4.58 10.34 6.28
C PHE A 58 4.29 10.00 4.80
N VAL A 59 3.05 9.59 4.54
CA VAL A 59 2.45 9.57 3.19
C VAL A 59 1.63 10.85 3.07
N TYR A 60 1.67 11.53 1.92
CA TYR A 60 0.88 12.73 1.69
C TYR A 60 -0.16 12.46 0.62
N GLY A 61 -1.38 12.94 0.80
CA GLY A 61 -2.46 12.71 -0.15
C GLY A 61 -3.68 13.57 0.09
N LEU A 62 -4.54 13.60 -0.92
CA LEU A 62 -5.82 14.28 -0.89
C LEU A 62 -6.91 13.27 -0.52
N HIS A 63 -7.88 13.72 0.27
CA HIS A 63 -9.08 12.96 0.57
C HIS A 63 -10.24 13.58 -0.21
N GLU A 64 -10.82 12.80 -1.13
CA GLU A 64 -11.92 13.23 -1.99
C GLU A 64 -13.04 12.17 -1.95
N ASN A 65 -14.17 12.52 -1.36
CA ASN A 65 -15.32 11.62 -1.19
C ASN A 65 -14.94 10.32 -0.47
N GLN A 66 -14.91 9.21 -1.22
CA GLN A 66 -14.55 7.86 -0.80
C GLN A 66 -13.15 7.45 -1.28
N TYR A 67 -12.28 8.41 -1.63
CA TYR A 67 -10.97 8.13 -2.21
C TYR A 67 -9.87 8.82 -1.41
N PHE A 68 -8.80 8.06 -1.16
CA PHE A 68 -7.51 8.61 -0.76
C PHE A 68 -6.57 8.61 -1.97
N ILE A 69 -6.15 9.79 -2.41
CA ILE A 69 -5.27 9.98 -3.57
C ILE A 69 -3.88 10.38 -3.06
N PRO A 70 -2.90 9.46 -3.02
CA PRO A 70 -1.55 9.78 -2.56
C PRO A 70 -0.85 10.74 -3.55
N ILE A 71 -0.40 11.88 -3.04
CA ILE A 71 0.50 12.83 -3.72
C ILE A 71 1.95 12.34 -3.62
N ASP A 72 2.38 11.87 -2.45
CA ASP A 72 3.72 11.34 -2.19
C ASP A 72 3.66 10.10 -1.28
N GLY A 73 4.72 9.29 -1.24
CA GLY A 73 4.77 8.04 -0.48
C GLY A 73 4.09 6.87 -1.19
N GLN A 74 3.80 7.04 -2.47
CA GLN A 74 3.09 6.09 -3.32
C GLN A 74 3.69 4.67 -3.36
N GLN A 75 5.02 4.54 -3.48
CA GLN A 75 5.68 3.22 -3.46
C GLN A 75 5.59 2.56 -2.07
N ARG A 76 5.72 3.34 -0.99
CA ARG A 76 5.57 2.85 0.38
C ARG A 76 4.15 2.36 0.63
N LEU A 77 3.15 3.12 0.19
CA LEU A 77 1.75 2.75 0.30
C LEU A 77 1.46 1.44 -0.45
N THR A 78 2.07 1.26 -1.62
CA THR A 78 2.00 -0.01 -2.36
C THR A 78 2.59 -1.16 -1.54
N THR A 79 3.79 -1.00 -0.95
CA THR A 79 4.40 -2.00 -0.07
C THR A 79 3.54 -2.31 1.16
N LEU A 80 2.93 -1.31 1.78
CA LEU A 80 2.05 -1.49 2.94
C LEU A 80 0.75 -2.20 2.58
N TRP A 81 0.19 -1.91 1.40
CA TRP A 81 -0.95 -2.65 0.89
C TRP A 81 -0.60 -4.13 0.63
N ILE A 82 0.58 -4.39 0.06
CA ILE A 82 1.10 -5.75 -0.14
C ILE A 82 1.26 -6.51 1.19
N LEU A 83 1.86 -5.85 2.19
CA LEU A 83 2.01 -6.38 3.55
C LEU A 83 0.65 -6.76 4.14
N HIS A 84 -0.30 -5.82 4.07
CA HIS A 84 -1.66 -5.99 4.57
C HIS A 84 -2.35 -7.17 3.89
N LEU A 85 -2.27 -7.25 2.56
CA LEU A 85 -2.81 -8.36 1.78
C LEU A 85 -2.19 -9.72 2.18
N TYR A 86 -0.87 -9.79 2.36
CA TYR A 86 -0.20 -11.03 2.75
C TYR A 86 -0.59 -11.49 4.16
N ILE A 87 -0.56 -10.59 5.15
CA ILE A 87 -0.96 -10.93 6.52
C ILE A 87 -2.42 -11.39 6.57
N HIS A 88 -3.32 -10.69 5.86
CA HIS A 88 -4.73 -11.09 5.78
C HIS A 88 -4.85 -12.52 5.28
N SER A 89 -4.19 -12.84 4.16
CA SER A 89 -4.26 -14.16 3.52
C SER A 89 -3.85 -15.31 4.43
N ARG A 90 -2.94 -15.03 5.37
CA ARG A 90 -2.39 -15.99 6.34
C ARG A 90 -3.11 -15.99 7.70
N SER A 91 -3.95 -14.98 7.95
CA SER A 91 -4.70 -14.82 9.20
C SER A 91 -6.06 -15.52 9.16
N SER A 92 -6.66 -15.71 10.33
CA SER A 92 -8.06 -16.13 10.50
C SER A 92 -9.07 -15.00 10.31
N SER A 93 -8.61 -13.76 10.04
CA SER A 93 -9.49 -12.61 9.87
C SER A 93 -10.43 -12.76 8.67
N ILE A 94 -11.69 -12.39 8.90
CA ILE A 94 -12.76 -12.26 7.90
C ILE A 94 -12.99 -10.80 7.50
N ASP A 95 -12.20 -9.88 8.04
CA ASP A 95 -12.34 -8.45 7.75
C ASP A 95 -12.05 -8.18 6.27
N GLU A 96 -12.67 -7.13 5.72
CA GLU A 96 -12.40 -6.75 4.33
C GLU A 96 -11.00 -6.17 4.17
N ILE A 97 -10.36 -6.51 3.06
CA ILE A 97 -9.08 -5.93 2.65
C ILE A 97 -9.35 -4.55 2.04
N CYS A 98 -8.57 -3.54 2.44
CA CYS A 98 -8.60 -2.22 1.83
C CYS A 98 -8.47 -2.30 0.29
N GLN A 99 -9.36 -1.60 -0.41
CA GLN A 99 -9.33 -1.51 -1.87
C GLN A 99 -8.20 -0.58 -2.31
N PHE A 100 -7.37 -1.08 -3.22
CA PHE A 100 -6.22 -0.37 -3.76
C PHE A 100 -6.26 -0.45 -5.27
N GLN A 101 -6.31 0.70 -5.94
CA GLN A 101 -6.54 0.79 -7.38
C GLN A 101 -5.52 1.71 -8.04
N TYR A 102 -4.84 1.18 -9.06
CA TYR A 102 -4.10 1.98 -10.03
C TYR A 102 -5.08 2.62 -11.02
N PHE A 103 -5.11 3.96 -11.10
CA PHE A 103 -6.15 4.65 -11.88
C PHE A 103 -6.02 4.45 -13.40
N THR A 104 -4.81 4.46 -13.94
CA THR A 104 -4.57 4.44 -15.40
C THR A 104 -3.68 3.29 -15.87
N ARG A 105 -3.49 2.27 -15.02
CA ARG A 105 -2.65 1.10 -15.35
C ARG A 105 -3.52 -0.14 -15.26
N ASP A 106 -4.25 -0.42 -16.33
CA ASP A 106 -5.21 -1.53 -16.38
C ASP A 106 -4.56 -2.86 -16.02
N SER A 107 -3.33 -3.12 -16.48
CA SER A 107 -2.56 -4.32 -16.15
C SER A 107 -2.34 -4.47 -14.64
N ALA A 108 -1.73 -3.48 -13.98
CA ALA A 108 -1.51 -3.49 -12.54
C ALA A 108 -2.82 -3.53 -11.74
N ARG A 109 -3.87 -2.81 -12.19
CA ARG A 109 -5.19 -2.84 -11.55
C ARG A 109 -5.81 -4.24 -11.60
N LEU A 110 -5.87 -4.86 -12.77
CA LEU A 110 -6.42 -6.19 -12.95
C LEU A 110 -5.63 -7.24 -12.16
N PHE A 111 -4.30 -7.10 -12.10
CA PHE A 111 -3.47 -7.95 -11.26
C PHE A 111 -3.79 -7.79 -9.77
N CYS A 112 -3.88 -6.55 -9.27
CA CYS A 112 -4.25 -6.26 -7.88
C CYS A 112 -5.60 -6.85 -7.51
N ASP A 113 -6.59 -6.78 -8.40
CA ASP A 113 -7.90 -7.40 -8.19
C ASP A 113 -7.80 -8.92 -8.12
N ALA A 114 -7.05 -9.55 -9.03
CA ALA A 114 -6.89 -10.99 -9.08
C ALA A 114 -6.12 -11.54 -7.87
N ILE A 115 -4.98 -10.94 -7.51
CA ILE A 115 -4.17 -11.40 -6.37
C ILE A 115 -4.93 -11.24 -5.05
N ARG A 116 -5.75 -10.19 -4.90
CA ARG A 116 -6.61 -10.01 -3.72
C ARG A 116 -7.59 -11.16 -3.52
N LEU A 117 -8.11 -11.72 -4.60
CA LEU A 117 -9.08 -12.82 -4.56
C LEU A 117 -8.41 -14.19 -4.37
N HIS A 118 -7.19 -14.37 -4.88
CA HIS A 118 -6.56 -15.69 -4.99
C HIS A 118 -5.36 -15.92 -4.08
N LEU A 119 -4.82 -14.90 -3.40
CA LEU A 119 -3.61 -15.06 -2.59
C LEU A 119 -3.79 -16.09 -1.46
N ARG A 120 -4.96 -16.14 -0.82
CA ARG A 120 -5.27 -17.09 0.27
C ARG A 120 -5.15 -18.55 -0.18
N ASP A 121 -5.45 -18.84 -1.45
CA ASP A 121 -5.39 -20.20 -2.00
C ASP A 121 -3.94 -20.69 -2.20
N ILE A 122 -2.97 -19.78 -2.22
CA ILE A 122 -1.57 -20.09 -2.53
C ILE A 122 -0.59 -19.74 -1.40
N CYS A 123 -0.99 -18.90 -0.43
CA CYS A 123 -0.11 -18.47 0.67
C CYS A 123 0.23 -19.56 1.68
N HIS A 124 -0.36 -20.76 1.57
CA HIS A 124 -0.04 -21.91 2.41
C HIS A 124 1.03 -22.84 1.83
N LYS A 125 1.47 -22.59 0.60
CA LYS A 125 2.51 -23.37 -0.08
C LYS A 125 3.90 -22.86 0.32
N ASP A 126 4.92 -23.72 0.18
CA ASP A 126 6.32 -23.32 0.42
C ASP A 126 6.79 -22.17 -0.47
N THR A 127 6.20 -22.09 -1.68
CA THR A 127 6.43 -21.06 -2.69
C THR A 127 5.08 -20.55 -3.21
N LEU A 128 4.96 -19.26 -3.48
CA LEU A 128 3.70 -18.68 -3.96
C LEU A 128 3.37 -19.10 -5.40
N ASN A 129 4.39 -19.22 -6.28
CA ASN A 129 4.26 -19.56 -7.71
C ASN A 129 3.10 -18.83 -8.40
N ILE A 130 3.06 -17.50 -8.22
CA ILE A 130 1.98 -16.63 -8.71
C ILE A 130 1.86 -16.73 -10.24
N GLU A 131 2.99 -16.80 -10.94
CA GLU A 131 3.06 -16.85 -12.40
C GLU A 131 2.50 -18.15 -12.98
N ASP A 132 2.48 -19.23 -12.19
CA ASP A 132 1.94 -20.54 -12.60
C ASP A 132 0.42 -20.67 -12.37
N GLN A 133 -0.24 -19.63 -11.84
CA GLN A 133 -1.66 -19.70 -11.53
C GLN A 133 -2.53 -19.53 -12.77
N LYS A 134 -3.66 -20.25 -12.84
CA LYS A 134 -4.60 -20.20 -13.99
C LYS A 134 -5.19 -18.82 -14.26
N TRP A 135 -5.25 -17.96 -13.24
CA TRP A 135 -5.76 -16.60 -13.34
C TRP A 135 -4.66 -15.59 -13.72
N TYR A 136 -3.41 -16.03 -13.81
CA TYR A 136 -2.28 -15.21 -14.21
C TYR A 136 -2.25 -15.03 -15.74
N TYR A 137 -2.15 -13.78 -16.20
CA TYR A 137 -1.98 -13.47 -17.62
C TYR A 137 -0.51 -13.22 -17.95
N ASP A 138 0.03 -13.87 -18.99
CA ASP A 138 1.44 -13.71 -19.43
C ASP A 138 1.85 -12.25 -19.70
N SER A 139 0.90 -11.39 -20.06
CA SER A 139 1.18 -9.96 -20.26
C SER A 139 1.64 -9.26 -18.98
N TRP A 140 1.24 -9.76 -17.81
CA TRP A 140 1.60 -9.20 -16.51
C TRP A 140 3.10 -9.34 -16.19
N SER A 141 3.79 -10.34 -16.75
CA SER A 141 5.24 -10.48 -16.60
C SER A 141 6.02 -9.35 -17.26
N LYS A 142 5.38 -8.56 -18.14
CA LYS A 142 5.96 -7.39 -18.80
C LYS A 142 5.66 -6.08 -18.06
N ASP A 143 4.80 -6.10 -17.06
CA ASP A 143 4.45 -4.93 -16.26
C ASP A 143 5.37 -4.82 -15.04
N THR A 144 6.23 -3.80 -15.02
CA THR A 144 7.18 -3.55 -13.94
C THR A 144 6.51 -3.43 -12.56
N THR A 145 5.29 -2.89 -12.51
CA THR A 145 4.55 -2.78 -11.24
C THR A 145 4.10 -4.16 -10.75
N VAL A 146 3.60 -5.01 -11.65
CA VAL A 146 3.19 -6.37 -11.29
C VAL A 146 4.39 -7.19 -10.83
N VAL A 147 5.50 -7.13 -11.57
CA VAL A 147 6.76 -7.79 -11.19
C VAL A 147 7.24 -7.32 -9.81
N GLY A 148 7.18 -6.02 -9.54
CA GLY A 148 7.51 -5.46 -8.23
C GLY A 148 6.60 -5.97 -7.11
N ILE A 149 5.28 -6.06 -7.36
CA ILE A 149 4.32 -6.58 -6.39
C ILE A 149 4.64 -8.04 -6.06
N ILE A 150 4.85 -8.88 -7.08
CA ILE A 150 5.21 -10.31 -6.91
C ILE A 150 6.50 -10.43 -6.09
N ALA A 151 7.55 -9.68 -6.45
CA ALA A 151 8.84 -9.73 -5.76
C ALA A 151 8.74 -9.30 -4.28
N THR A 152 7.82 -8.38 -3.95
CA THR A 152 7.59 -7.94 -2.56
C THR A 152 6.76 -8.96 -1.78
N LEU A 153 5.71 -9.53 -2.40
CA LEU A 153 4.92 -10.61 -1.81
C LEU A 153 5.80 -11.82 -1.49
N THR A 154 6.63 -12.25 -2.44
CA THR A 154 7.57 -13.35 -2.25
C THR A 154 8.55 -13.07 -1.11
N TYR A 155 9.02 -11.82 -0.97
CA TYR A 155 9.92 -11.44 0.11
C TYR A 155 9.27 -11.59 1.51
N PHE A 156 8.04 -11.10 1.69
CA PHE A 156 7.30 -11.32 2.93
C PHE A 156 6.96 -12.79 3.16
N HIS A 157 6.61 -13.51 2.08
CA HIS A 157 6.35 -14.94 2.15
C HIS A 157 7.56 -15.73 2.63
N ASP A 158 8.73 -15.50 2.07
CA ASP A 158 9.96 -16.19 2.48
C ASP A 158 10.34 -15.89 3.93
N ALA A 159 10.08 -14.68 4.42
CA ALA A 159 10.29 -14.32 5.81
C ALA A 159 9.34 -15.03 6.79
N TRP A 160 8.10 -15.34 6.36
CA TRP A 160 7.02 -15.74 7.28
C TRP A 160 6.32 -17.05 6.95
N LYS A 161 6.68 -17.78 5.89
CA LYS A 161 6.01 -19.01 5.47
C LYS A 161 5.95 -20.11 6.53
N SER A 162 6.92 -20.13 7.45
CA SER A 162 6.98 -21.08 8.57
C SER A 162 6.27 -20.59 9.84
N LYS A 163 5.67 -19.39 9.84
CA LYS A 163 4.95 -18.85 10.99
C LYS A 163 3.54 -19.45 11.06
N GLU A 164 3.07 -19.68 12.28
CA GLU A 164 1.72 -20.18 12.57
C GLU A 164 0.65 -19.10 12.36
N VAL A 165 -0.62 -19.50 12.20
CA VAL A 165 -1.75 -18.58 11.99
C VAL A 165 -1.86 -17.53 13.11
N SER A 166 -1.56 -17.91 14.37
CA SER A 166 -1.61 -17.00 15.53
C SER A 166 -0.68 -15.78 15.37
N PHE A 167 0.49 -15.97 14.75
CA PHE A 167 1.41 -14.87 14.46
C PHE A 167 0.74 -13.85 13.52
N PHE A 168 0.04 -14.32 12.49
CA PHE A 168 -0.64 -13.45 11.54
C PHE A 168 -1.86 -12.76 12.13
N ASP A 169 -2.59 -13.40 13.02
CA ASP A 169 -3.72 -12.78 13.73
C ASP A 169 -3.26 -11.62 14.61
N GLU A 170 -2.12 -11.76 15.28
CA GLU A 170 -1.54 -10.67 16.05
C GLU A 170 -0.91 -9.60 15.16
N ALA A 171 -0.21 -9.99 14.09
CA ALA A 171 0.39 -9.06 13.14
C ALA A 171 -0.69 -8.22 12.44
N TRP A 172 -1.84 -8.83 12.12
CA TRP A 172 -3.01 -8.15 11.55
C TRP A 172 -3.45 -7.01 12.45
N LYS A 173 -3.68 -7.28 13.74
CA LYS A 173 -4.07 -6.26 14.73
C LYS A 173 -3.05 -5.13 14.83
N PHE A 174 -1.77 -5.47 14.90
CA PHE A 174 -0.71 -4.47 15.01
C PHE A 174 -0.61 -3.59 13.76
N VAL A 175 -0.53 -4.19 12.57
CA VAL A 175 -0.46 -3.43 11.30
C VAL A 175 -1.70 -2.57 11.14
N TYR A 176 -2.87 -3.11 11.48
CA TYR A 176 -4.12 -2.38 11.49
C TYR A 176 -4.08 -1.16 12.40
N GLU A 177 -3.59 -1.28 13.64
CA GLU A 177 -3.42 -0.16 14.58
C GLU A 177 -2.43 0.89 14.06
N GLN A 178 -1.30 0.46 13.50
CA GLN A 178 -0.28 1.36 12.95
C GLN A 178 -0.80 2.14 11.72
N LEU A 179 -1.48 1.45 10.79
CA LEU A 179 -2.10 2.09 9.63
C LEU A 179 -3.19 3.06 10.07
N HIS A 180 -4.06 2.65 11.01
CA HIS A 180 -5.11 3.51 11.54
C HIS A 180 -4.54 4.81 12.15
N SER A 181 -3.47 4.71 12.93
CA SER A 181 -2.78 5.88 13.51
C SER A 181 -2.19 6.78 12.43
N LEU A 182 -1.49 6.21 11.44
CA LEU A 182 -0.89 6.98 10.33
C LEU A 182 -1.95 7.82 9.61
N ILE A 183 -3.10 7.23 9.32
CA ILE A 183 -4.12 7.92 8.53
C ILE A 183 -4.86 8.97 9.36
N LEU A 184 -5.11 8.72 10.65
CA LEU A 184 -5.60 9.74 11.57
C LEU A 184 -4.66 10.95 11.64
N ASP A 185 -3.35 10.72 11.65
CA ASP A 185 -2.35 11.79 11.64
C ASP A 185 -2.31 12.54 10.31
N MET A 186 -2.49 11.85 9.18
CA MET A 186 -2.62 12.48 7.87
C MET A 186 -3.84 13.41 7.80
N GLN A 187 -4.98 12.98 8.33
CA GLN A 187 -6.19 13.80 8.36
C GLN A 187 -6.10 15.04 9.24
N ARG A 188 -5.38 14.94 10.36
CA ARG A 188 -5.17 16.07 11.28
C ARG A 188 -4.18 17.08 10.71
N ASN A 189 -3.20 16.61 9.93
CA ASN A 189 -2.22 17.47 9.29
C ASN A 189 -2.82 18.14 8.05
N LYS A 190 -3.35 19.35 8.22
CA LYS A 190 -3.77 20.27 7.13
C LYS A 190 -2.67 20.67 6.14
N LYS A 191 -1.48 20.05 6.20
CA LYS A 191 -0.38 20.30 5.26
C LYS A 191 -0.69 19.86 3.83
N ALA A 192 -1.75 19.09 3.58
CA ALA A 192 -2.24 18.85 2.22
C ALA A 192 -3.07 20.03 1.66
N GLU A 193 -3.51 20.99 2.49
CA GLU A 193 -4.31 22.14 2.01
C GLU A 193 -3.52 23.05 1.08
N ILE A 194 -2.19 23.13 1.21
CA ILE A 194 -1.32 23.90 0.30
C ILE A 194 -1.24 23.32 -1.12
N PHE A 195 -1.72 22.09 -1.34
CA PHE A 195 -1.78 21.45 -2.66
C PHE A 195 -3.22 21.37 -3.21
N LYS A 196 -4.20 21.99 -2.54
CA LYS A 196 -5.61 21.99 -3.00
C LYS A 196 -5.87 22.98 -4.12
N GLU A 197 -5.07 24.04 -4.19
CA GLU A 197 -5.20 25.10 -5.18
C GLU A 197 -3.89 25.21 -5.95
N ALA A 198 -3.99 25.48 -7.24
CA ALA A 198 -2.83 25.79 -8.05
C ALA A 198 -2.12 27.01 -7.45
N VAL A 199 -0.78 26.95 -7.38
CA VAL A 199 0.02 28.04 -6.83
C VAL A 199 -0.25 29.32 -7.61
N SER A 200 -0.74 30.35 -6.92
CA SER A 200 -0.98 31.65 -7.54
C SER A 200 0.35 32.27 -7.99
N THR A 201 0.41 32.70 -9.24
CA THR A 201 1.60 33.38 -9.79
C THR A 201 1.81 34.76 -9.18
N ASP A 202 0.79 35.35 -8.56
CA ASP A 202 0.91 36.60 -7.80
C ASP A 202 1.61 36.39 -6.44
N GLU A 203 1.46 35.19 -5.85
CA GLU A 203 2.07 34.84 -4.56
C GLU A 203 3.46 34.21 -4.71
N ALA A 204 3.72 33.54 -5.84
CA ALA A 204 5.00 32.92 -6.16
C ALA A 204 5.39 33.15 -7.64
N PRO A 205 5.88 34.36 -7.99
CA PRO A 205 6.14 34.75 -9.38
C PRO A 205 7.22 33.91 -10.09
N ASP A 206 8.13 33.30 -9.33
CA ASP A 206 9.19 32.44 -9.88
C ASP A 206 8.75 30.97 -10.06
N TYR A 207 7.53 30.61 -9.64
CA TYR A 207 7.06 29.23 -9.63
C TYR A 207 7.07 28.58 -11.03
N LEU A 208 6.64 29.31 -12.06
CA LEU A 208 6.63 28.84 -13.44
C LEU A 208 8.01 28.84 -14.12
N GLN A 209 9.01 29.49 -13.50
CA GLN A 209 10.39 29.40 -13.99
C GLN A 209 11.06 28.09 -13.56
N VAL A 210 10.54 27.45 -12.50
CA VAL A 210 11.11 26.23 -11.91
C VAL A 210 10.26 24.99 -12.25
N ILE A 211 8.94 25.14 -12.31
CA ILE A 211 7.99 24.05 -12.58
C ILE A 211 7.36 24.26 -13.96
N SER A 212 7.71 23.39 -14.91
CA SER A 212 7.27 23.50 -16.31
C SER A 212 5.82 23.08 -16.56
N GLU A 213 5.27 22.21 -15.70
CA GLU A 213 3.88 21.74 -15.78
C GLU A 213 3.26 21.68 -14.39
N PRO A 214 2.67 22.79 -13.91
CA PRO A 214 1.87 22.81 -12.69
C PRO A 214 0.63 21.92 -12.83
N MET A 215 0.26 21.22 -11.76
CA MET A 215 -0.99 20.46 -11.64
C MET A 215 -1.95 21.13 -10.66
#